data_AF-A0A1F8NJB0-F1
#
_entry.id   AF-A0A1F8NJB0-F1
#
_cell.length_a   1.000
_cell.length_b   1.000
_cell.length_c   1.000
_cell.angle_alpha   90.00
_cell.angle_beta   90.00
_cell.angle_gamma   90.00
#
_symmetry.space_group_name_H-M   'P 1'
#
loop_
_entity.id
_entity.type
_entity.pdbx_description
1 polymer ?
#
loop_
_entity_poly.entity_id
_entity_poly.type
_entity_poly.pdbx_seq_one_letter_code
_entity_poly.pdbx_strand_id
1 'polypeptide(L)'
;MTRSTLRTIILVTGLITALVHLVLLNVVMGTIDPLFTLNGLGYLGLLAALFLDLPVVSKQRTLVHWAFIAFAAMTILAWVVMGRPYTALGYVTKLDELILIAALFLHLRAKA
;
A
#
# COMPACT_ATOMS: atom_id res chain seq x y z
N MET A 1 -3.15 17.91 -9.60
CA MET A 1 -3.98 17.37 -8.49
C MET A 1 -3.65 18.14 -7.23
N THR A 2 -4.62 18.42 -6.38
CA THR A 2 -4.33 19.10 -5.10
C THR A 2 -3.71 18.12 -4.11
N ARG A 3 -2.99 18.63 -3.11
CA ARG A 3 -2.40 17.81 -2.04
C ARG A 3 -3.48 17.04 -1.25
N SER A 4 -4.65 17.65 -1.04
CA SER A 4 -5.81 17.01 -0.42
C SER A 4 -6.31 15.83 -1.27
N THR A 5 -6.47 16.03 -2.58
CA THR A 5 -6.85 14.96 -3.52
C THR A 5 -5.86 13.78 -3.45
N LEU A 6 -4.55 14.07 -3.43
CA LEU A 6 -3.52 13.03 -3.34
C LEU A 6 -3.59 12.29 -2.00
N ARG A 7 -3.81 12.97 -0.88
CA ARG A 7 -4.02 12.33 0.42
C ARG A 7 -5.24 11.40 0.40
N THR A 8 -6.35 11.83 -0.17
CA THR A 8 -7.55 10.98 -0.29
C THR A 8 -7.24 9.73 -1.12
N ILE A 9 -6.54 9.88 -2.24
CA ILE A 9 -6.17 8.74 -3.08
C ILE A 9 -5.27 7.77 -2.33
N ILE A 10 -4.21 8.26 -1.67
CA ILE A 10 -3.30 7.43 -0.86
C ILE A 10 -4.08 6.66 0.21
N LEU A 11 -5.00 7.32 0.90
CA LEU A 11 -5.82 6.69 1.93
C LEU A 11 -6.70 5.59 1.34
N VAL A 12 -7.42 5.89 0.25
CA VAL A 12 -8.35 4.95 -0.36
C VAL A 12 -7.62 3.75 -0.96
N THR A 13 -6.61 3.95 -1.80
CA THR A 13 -5.85 2.86 -2.42
C THR A 13 -5.07 2.06 -1.37
N GLY A 14 -4.48 2.72 -0.38
CA GLY A 14 -3.83 2.02 0.74
C GLY A 14 -4.79 1.12 1.52
N LEU A 15 -6.02 1.58 1.80
CA LEU A 15 -7.03 0.79 2.50
C LEU A 15 -7.57 -0.36 1.65
N ILE A 16 -7.79 -0.12 0.35
CA ILE A 16 -8.19 -1.17 -0.60
C ILE A 16 -7.11 -2.25 -0.64
N THR A 17 -5.85 -1.88 -0.87
CA THR A 17 -4.75 -2.85 -0.91
C THR A 17 -4.61 -3.61 0.41
N ALA A 18 -4.75 -2.94 1.56
CA ALA A 18 -4.72 -3.58 2.87
C ALA A 18 -5.83 -4.63 3.04
N LEU A 19 -7.07 -4.27 2.67
CA LEU A 19 -8.23 -5.16 2.74
C LEU A 19 -8.07 -6.37 1.81
N VAL A 20 -7.55 -6.16 0.60
CA VAL A 20 -7.31 -7.25 -0.35
C VAL A 20 -6.34 -8.27 0.24
N HIS A 21 -5.24 -7.81 0.83
CA HIS A 21 -4.23 -8.69 1.42
C HIS A 21 -4.70 -9.37 2.71
N LEU A 22 -5.36 -8.64 3.62
CA LEU A 22 -5.82 -9.19 4.90
C LEU A 22 -7.01 -10.15 4.75
N VAL A 23 -7.94 -9.84 3.85
CA VAL A 23 -9.23 -10.51 3.80
C VAL A 23 -9.37 -11.29 2.50
N LEU A 24 -9.40 -10.61 1.35
CA LEU A 24 -9.79 -11.27 0.10
C LEU A 24 -8.81 -12.39 -0.28
N LEU A 25 -7.49 -12.16 -0.18
CA LEU A 25 -6.52 -13.19 -0.53
C LEU A 25 -6.54 -14.37 0.45
N ASN A 26 -6.66 -14.12 1.74
CA ASN A 26 -6.80 -15.18 2.74
C ASN A 26 -8.10 -16.00 2.55
N VAL A 27 -9.21 -15.34 2.22
CA VAL A 27 -10.49 -16.00 1.91
C VAL A 27 -10.39 -16.82 0.63
N VAL A 28 -9.79 -16.28 -0.43
CA VAL A 28 -9.61 -16.98 -1.72
C VAL A 28 -8.69 -18.20 -1.57
N MET A 29 -7.66 -18.11 -0.73
CA MET A 29 -6.77 -19.25 -0.43
C MET A 29 -7.41 -20.28 0.52
N GLY A 30 -8.53 -19.94 1.17
CA GLY A 30 -9.19 -20.79 2.16
C GLY A 30 -8.38 -21.02 3.45
N THR A 31 -7.26 -20.32 3.60
CA THR A 31 -6.34 -20.41 4.74
C THR A 31 -5.71 -19.05 5.01
N ILE A 32 -5.28 -18.82 6.26
CA ILE A 32 -4.57 -17.60 6.63
C ILE A 32 -3.12 -17.75 6.19
N ASP A 33 -2.75 -17.06 5.13
CA ASP A 33 -1.39 -16.96 4.66
C ASP A 33 -0.64 -15.86 5.45
N PRO A 34 0.47 -16.20 6.13
CA PRO A 34 1.23 -15.22 6.90
C PRO A 34 1.78 -14.07 6.06
N LEU A 35 2.18 -14.32 4.81
CA LEU A 35 2.77 -13.31 3.94
C LEU A 35 1.72 -12.28 3.51
N PHE A 36 0.54 -12.72 3.08
CA PHE A 36 -0.56 -11.81 2.76
C PHE A 36 -1.04 -11.05 3.98
N THR A 37 -1.12 -11.72 5.14
CA THR A 37 -1.50 -11.07 6.39
C THR A 37 -0.51 -9.98 6.78
N LEU A 38 0.80 -10.27 6.73
CA LEU A 38 1.86 -9.30 7.00
C LEU A 38 1.86 -8.15 5.97
N ASN A 39 1.59 -8.44 4.70
CA ASN A 39 1.47 -7.39 3.68
C ASN A 39 0.37 -6.41 4.05
N GLY A 40 -0.83 -6.91 4.31
CA GLY A 40 -1.96 -6.08 4.64
C GLY A 40 -1.79 -5.28 5.95
N LEU A 41 -1.17 -5.89 6.98
CA LEU A 41 -0.77 -5.17 8.19
C LEU A 41 0.28 -4.09 7.91
N GLY A 42 1.24 -4.35 7.01
CA GLY A 42 2.23 -3.36 6.57
C GLY A 42 1.59 -2.14 5.92
N TYR A 43 0.60 -2.34 5.03
CA TYR A 43 -0.18 -1.25 4.45
C TYR A 43 -0.91 -0.42 5.51
N LEU A 44 -1.59 -1.07 6.46
CA LEU A 44 -2.27 -0.37 7.56
C LEU A 44 -1.29 0.37 8.47
N GLY A 45 -0.15 -0.23 8.79
CA GLY A 45 0.89 0.38 9.62
C GLY A 45 1.49 1.62 8.97
N LEU A 46 1.77 1.56 7.67
CA LEU A 46 2.30 2.70 6.90
C LEU A 46 1.25 3.80 6.69
N LEU A 47 -0.02 3.44 6.48
CA LEU A 47 -1.13 4.39 6.48
C LEU A 47 -1.26 5.08 7.84
N ALA A 48 -1.25 4.33 8.93
CA ALA A 48 -1.29 4.88 10.28
C ALA A 48 -0.09 5.81 10.52
N ALA A 49 1.12 5.43 10.13
CA ALA A 49 2.31 6.27 10.22
C ALA A 49 2.22 7.55 9.38
N LEU A 50 1.44 7.56 8.30
CA LEU A 50 1.28 8.70 7.41
C LEU A 50 0.14 9.64 7.82
N PHE A 51 -0.94 9.12 8.41
CA PHE A 51 -2.15 9.89 8.73
C PHE A 51 -2.32 10.18 10.22
N LEU A 52 -1.81 9.31 11.10
CA LEU A 52 -1.79 9.55 12.54
C LEU A 52 -0.52 10.34 12.89
N ASP A 53 -0.61 11.25 13.86
CA ASP A 53 0.53 12.03 14.34
C ASP A 53 1.29 11.27 15.43
N LEU A 54 1.87 10.14 15.01
CA LEU A 54 2.65 9.29 15.90
C LEU A 54 3.99 9.98 16.22
N PRO A 55 4.33 10.22 17.51
CA PRO A 55 5.52 10.98 17.91
C PRO A 55 6.85 10.42 17.36
N VAL A 56 6.91 9.11 17.14
CA VAL A 56 8.11 8.40 16.66
C VAL A 56 8.42 8.71 15.20
N VAL A 57 7.40 9.00 14.38
CA VAL A 57 7.53 9.19 12.92
C VAL A 57 7.09 10.57 12.42
N SER A 58 6.54 11.42 13.29
CA SER A 58 6.07 12.78 12.92
C SER A 58 7.17 13.65 12.32
N LYS A 59 8.42 13.47 12.76
CA LYS A 59 9.61 14.16 12.21
C LYS A 59 10.15 13.54 10.91
N GLN A 60 9.71 12.33 10.56
CA GLN A 60 10.27 11.52 9.47
C GLN A 60 9.23 11.22 8.38
N ARG A 61 8.21 12.08 8.20
CA ARG A 61 7.12 11.88 7.23
C ARG A 61 7.61 11.59 5.81
N THR A 62 8.70 12.23 5.37
CA THR A 62 9.30 11.97 4.05
C THR A 62 9.85 10.54 3.96
N LEU A 63 10.49 10.04 5.02
CA LEU A 63 10.97 8.66 5.08
C LEU A 63 9.79 7.68 5.05
N VAL A 64 8.70 7.97 5.78
CA VAL A 64 7.48 7.14 5.77
C VAL A 64 6.90 7.03 4.34
N HIS A 65 6.89 8.11 3.56
CA HIS A 65 6.44 8.02 2.16
C HIS A 65 7.33 7.11 1.32
N TRP A 66 8.65 7.26 1.42
CA TRP A 66 9.58 6.42 0.67
C TRP A 66 9.49 4.96 1.11
N ALA A 67 9.35 4.70 2.41
CA ALA A 67 9.10 3.36 2.93
C ALA A 67 7.81 2.78 2.37
N PHE A 68 6.75 3.59 2.27
CA PHE A 68 5.48 3.15 1.70
C PHE A 68 5.58 2.85 0.19
N ILE A 69 6.26 3.69 -0.56
CA ILE A 69 6.55 3.44 -1.99
C ILE A 69 7.36 2.14 -2.14
N ALA A 70 8.43 1.98 -1.38
CA ALA A 70 9.29 0.80 -1.44
C ALA A 70 8.53 -0.47 -1.06
N PHE A 71 7.71 -0.41 -0.01
CA PHE A 71 6.89 -1.54 0.43
C PHE A 71 5.91 -1.97 -0.67
N ALA A 72 5.16 -1.04 -1.26
CA ALA A 72 4.26 -1.35 -2.36
C ALA A 72 4.99 -1.86 -3.62
N ALA A 73 6.17 -1.32 -3.92
CA ALA A 73 6.99 -1.85 -5.01
C ALA A 73 7.42 -3.30 -4.73
N MET A 74 7.78 -3.63 -3.48
CA MET A 74 8.17 -4.97 -3.08
C MET A 74 7.01 -5.97 -3.19
N THR A 75 5.77 -5.59 -2.86
CA THR A 75 4.62 -6.49 -3.05
C THR A 75 4.30 -6.74 -4.51
N ILE A 76 4.51 -5.75 -5.40
CA ILE A 76 4.43 -5.95 -6.85
C ILE A 76 5.51 -6.93 -7.31
N LEU A 77 6.78 -6.70 -6.93
CA LEU A 77 7.90 -7.55 -7.32
C LEU A 77 7.73 -8.99 -6.83
N ALA A 78 7.32 -9.17 -5.58
CA ALA A 78 7.00 -10.48 -5.03
C ALA A 78 5.93 -11.17 -5.88
N TRP A 79 4.83 -10.49 -6.19
CA TRP A 79 3.80 -11.07 -7.04
C TRP A 79 4.29 -11.42 -8.46
N VAL A 80 5.16 -10.62 -9.08
CA VAL A 80 5.76 -10.95 -10.38
C VAL A 80 6.63 -12.21 -10.33
N VAL A 81 7.28 -12.48 -9.20
CA VAL A 81 8.16 -13.65 -9.04
C VAL A 81 7.36 -14.92 -8.68
N MET A 82 6.43 -14.81 -7.73
CA MET A 82 5.77 -15.96 -7.08
C MET A 82 4.24 -16.02 -7.25
N GLY A 83 3.61 -15.02 -7.88
CA GLY A 83 2.15 -14.89 -7.95
C GLY A 83 1.45 -15.78 -8.98
N ARG A 84 2.10 -16.85 -9.47
CA ARG A 84 1.52 -17.74 -10.49
C ARG A 84 0.60 -18.80 -9.86
N PRO A 85 -0.55 -19.12 -10.48
CA PRO A 85 -1.09 -18.51 -11.70
C PRO A 85 -1.60 -17.08 -11.46
N TYR A 86 -1.36 -16.18 -12.41
CA TYR A 86 -1.83 -14.81 -12.29
C TYR A 86 -3.34 -14.74 -12.47
N THR A 87 -4.02 -14.12 -11.51
CA THR A 87 -5.48 -13.97 -11.50
C THR A 87 -5.87 -12.52 -11.81
N ALA A 88 -7.12 -12.32 -12.24
CA ALA A 88 -7.68 -10.98 -12.44
C ALA A 88 -7.59 -10.13 -11.16
N LEU A 89 -7.86 -10.74 -9.99
CA LEU A 89 -7.71 -10.08 -8.69
C LEU A 89 -6.26 -9.61 -8.47
N GLY A 90 -5.27 -10.45 -8.80
CA GLY A 90 -3.86 -10.08 -8.76
C GLY A 90 -3.56 -8.82 -9.58
N TYR A 91 -3.94 -8.81 -10.87
CA TYR A 91 -3.73 -7.65 -11.74
C TYR A 91 -4.40 -6.37 -11.22
N VAL A 92 -5.65 -6.46 -10.77
CA VAL A 92 -6.38 -5.30 -10.22
C VAL A 92 -5.69 -4.77 -8.97
N THR A 93 -5.22 -5.65 -8.08
CA THR A 93 -4.47 -5.28 -6.88
C THR A 93 -3.18 -4.55 -7.25
N LYS A 94 -2.46 -5.02 -8.28
CA LYS A 94 -1.21 -4.38 -8.71
C LYS A 94 -1.44 -3.04 -9.39
N LEU A 95 -2.56 -2.87 -10.08
CA LEU A 95 -2.95 -1.56 -10.59
C LEU A 95 -3.23 -0.57 -9.45
N ASP A 96 -3.94 -1.00 -8.40
CA ASP A 96 -4.20 -0.19 -7.20
C ASP A 96 -2.89 0.21 -6.48
N GLU A 97 -1.96 -0.74 -6.32
CA GLU A 97 -0.62 -0.49 -5.76
C GLU A 97 0.19 0.51 -6.60
N LEU A 98 0.12 0.43 -7.94
CA LEU A 98 0.78 1.39 -8.83
C LEU A 98 0.19 2.80 -8.69
N ILE A 99 -1.14 2.91 -8.58
CA ILE A 99 -1.83 4.19 -8.32
C ILE A 99 -1.37 4.77 -6.98
N LEU A 100 -1.29 3.93 -5.94
CA LEU A 100 -0.77 4.32 -4.63
C LEU A 100 0.66 4.85 -4.70
N ILE A 101 1.56 4.13 -5.38
CA ILE A 101 2.96 4.56 -5.58
C ILE A 101 3.02 5.93 -6.28
N ALA A 102 2.26 6.08 -7.37
CA ALA A 102 2.20 7.34 -8.12
C ALA A 102 1.68 8.49 -7.24
N ALA A 103 0.62 8.24 -6.47
CA ALA A 103 0.02 9.24 -5.57
C ALA A 103 0.98 9.64 -4.44
N LEU A 104 1.69 8.69 -3.83
CA LEU A 104 2.72 8.95 -2.82
C LEU A 104 3.86 9.80 -3.37
N PHE A 105 4.35 9.46 -4.57
CA PHE A 105 5.42 10.21 -5.22
C PHE A 105 4.99 11.63 -5.58
N LEU A 106 3.79 11.80 -6.16
CA LEU A 106 3.25 13.11 -6.47
C LEU A 106 2.98 13.95 -5.20
N HIS A 107 2.54 13.32 -4.11
CA HIS A 107 2.32 14.00 -2.83
C HIS A 107 3.64 14.53 -2.22
N LEU A 108 4.75 13.81 -2.38
CA LEU A 108 6.08 14.29 -2.00
C LEU A 108 6.57 15.48 -2.84
N ARG A 109 6.17 15.55 -4.12
CA ARG A 109 6.59 16.60 -5.05
C ARG A 109 5.71 17.85 -5.01
N ALA A 110 4.47 17.72 -4.51
CA ALA A 110 3.59 18.87 -4.31
C ALA A 110 4.23 19.81 -3.27
N LYS A 111 4.58 21.04 -3.68
CA LYS A 111 5.09 22.08 -2.78
C LYS A 111 4.07 22.35 -1.67
N ALA A 112 4.56 22.54 -0.44
CA ALA A 112 3.76 22.87 0.73
C ALA A 112 3.08 24.24 0.58
#